data_AF-A0A356Z7D1-F1
#
_entry.id   AF-A0A356Z7D1-F1
#
_cell.length_a   1.000
_cell.length_b   1.000
_cell.length_c   1.000
_cell.angle_alpha   90.00
_cell.angle_beta   90.00
_cell.angle_gamma   90.00
#
_symmetry.space_group_name_H-M   'P 1'
#
loop_
_entity.id
_entity.type
_entity.pdbx_description
1 polymer ?
#
loop_
_entity_poly.entity_id
_entity_poly.type
_entity_poly.pdbx_seq_one_letter_code
_entity_poly.pdbx_strand_id
1 'polypeptide(L)' 'IIIPWLKENYGYEVIAYCADLGQGEELEPVRDKAIRSGASKIYIDNLVEEFVTGYIYPVLKAGAVYEKK' A
#
# COMPACT_ATOMS: atom_id res chain seq x y z
N ILE A 1 5.69 11.12 8.32
CA ILE A 1 6.62 12.16 7.82
C ILE A 1 6.11 12.78 6.52
N ILE A 2 5.86 12.00 5.46
CA ILE A 2 5.41 12.58 4.17
C ILE A 2 4.04 13.27 4.27
N ILE A 3 3.07 12.65 4.93
CA ILE A 3 1.72 13.25 5.12
C ILE A 3 1.81 14.65 5.78
N PRO A 4 2.45 14.85 6.96
CA PRO A 4 2.55 16.18 7.53
C PRO A 4 3.38 17.12 6.66
N TRP A 5 4.44 16.64 5.98
CA TRP A 5 5.24 17.46 5.08
C TRP A 5 4.42 18.03 3.90
N LEU A 6 3.56 17.24 3.28
CA LEU A 6 2.67 17.69 2.19
C LEU A 6 1.68 18.75 2.67
N LYS A 7 1.17 18.60 3.90
CA LYS A 7 0.27 19.58 4.51
C LYS A 7 0.97 20.88 4.85
N GLU A 8 2.13 20.80 5.49
CA GLU A 8 2.86 21.96 6.00
C GLU A 8 3.50 22.79 4.87
N ASN A 9 4.02 22.14 3.84
CA ASN A 9 4.75 22.83 2.76
C ASN A 9 3.85 23.27 1.61
N TYR A 10 2.72 22.59 1.40
CA TYR A 10 1.85 22.85 0.25
C TYR A 10 0.37 23.08 0.62
N GLY A 11 -0.03 22.90 1.88
CA GLY A 11 -1.42 23.07 2.29
C GLY A 11 -2.37 22.02 1.71
N TYR A 12 -1.85 20.90 1.20
CA TYR A 12 -2.68 19.91 0.52
C TYR A 12 -3.57 19.12 1.47
N GLU A 13 -4.75 18.78 0.98
CA GLU A 13 -5.53 17.69 1.52
C GLU A 13 -4.90 16.36 1.08
N VAL A 14 -4.52 15.51 2.03
CA VAL A 14 -3.85 14.23 1.74
C VAL A 14 -4.81 13.08 1.99
N ILE A 15 -5.11 12.32 0.96
CA ILE A 15 -5.81 11.04 1.06
C ILE A 15 -4.77 9.92 1.01
N ALA A 16 -4.74 9.07 2.03
CA ALA A 16 -3.88 7.90 2.08
C ALA A 16 -4.56 6.70 1.38
N TYR A 17 -3.76 5.88 0.71
CA TYR A 17 -4.19 4.61 0.15
C TYR A 17 -3.20 3.53 0.58
N CYS A 18 -3.72 2.40 1.05
CA CYS A 18 -2.96 1.22 1.43
C CYS A 18 -3.54 0.00 0.71
N ALA A 19 -2.70 -0.73 -0.01
CA ALA A 19 -3.05 -1.99 -0.62
C ALA A 19 -2.71 -3.14 0.33
N ASP A 20 -3.71 -3.91 0.74
CA ASP A 20 -3.50 -5.18 1.42
C ASP A 20 -3.23 -6.27 0.37
N LEU A 21 -2.00 -6.78 0.41
CA LEU A 21 -1.45 -7.83 -0.43
C LEU A 21 -1.13 -9.09 0.40
N GLY A 22 -1.65 -9.18 1.62
CA GLY A 22 -1.42 -10.29 2.55
C GLY A 22 -0.38 -9.99 3.63
N GLN A 23 -0.18 -8.72 4.00
CA GLN A 23 0.80 -8.32 5.02
C GLN A 23 0.38 -8.70 6.46
N GLY A 24 -0.90 -9.02 6.69
CA GLY A 24 -1.40 -9.47 7.99
C GLY A 24 -1.39 -8.37 9.06
N GLU A 25 -0.87 -8.67 10.25
CA GLU A 25 -0.92 -7.80 11.44
C GLU A 25 -0.28 -6.41 11.24
N GLU A 26 0.56 -6.23 10.21
CA GLU A 26 1.15 -4.93 9.89
C GLU A 26 0.14 -3.88 9.41
N LEU A 27 -1.03 -4.30 8.91
CA LEU A 27 -2.08 -3.40 8.40
C LEU A 27 -2.92 -2.75 9.51
N GLU A 28 -3.09 -3.42 10.64
CA GLU A 28 -3.93 -2.97 11.76
C GLU A 28 -3.61 -1.52 12.21
N PRO A 29 -2.34 -1.14 12.46
CA PRO A 29 -2.02 0.23 12.91
C PRO A 29 -2.03 1.28 11.78
N VAL A 30 -2.17 0.89 10.51
CA VAL A 30 -1.98 1.79 9.36
C VAL A 30 -3.04 2.89 9.32
N ARG A 31 -4.30 2.53 9.60
CA ARG A 31 -5.42 3.48 9.63
C ARG A 31 -5.16 4.59 10.63
N ASP A 32 -4.88 4.22 11.88
CA ASP A 32 -4.65 5.19 12.95
C ASP A 32 -3.40 6.03 12.71
N LYS A 33 -2.33 5.41 12.20
CA LYS A 33 -1.09 6.12 11.86
C LYS A 33 -1.31 7.16 10.76
N ALA A 34 -2.09 6.84 9.72
CA ALA A 34 -2.36 7.78 8.62
C ALA A 34 -3.18 8.99 9.09
N ILE A 35 -4.26 8.76 9.85
CA ILE A 35 -5.09 9.84 10.39
C ILE A 35 -4.29 10.71 11.37
N ARG A 36 -3.55 10.09 12.30
CA ARG A 36 -2.66 10.83 13.23
C ARG A 36 -1.58 11.64 12.50
N SER A 37 -1.12 11.16 11.35
CA SER A 37 -0.16 11.87 10.51
C SER A 37 -0.79 13.03 9.73
N GLY A 38 -2.11 13.15 9.72
CA GLY A 38 -2.84 14.27 9.13
C GLY A 38 -3.62 13.96 7.85
N ALA A 39 -3.73 12.70 7.42
CA ALA A 39 -4.53 12.36 6.25
C ALA A 39 -6.01 12.69 6.48
N SER A 40 -6.69 13.22 5.47
CA SER A 40 -8.13 13.51 5.55
C SER A 40 -8.97 12.24 5.44
N LYS A 41 -8.49 11.26 4.68
CA LYS A 41 -9.11 9.94 4.48
C LYS A 41 -8.03 8.88 4.30
N ILE A 42 -8.38 7.63 4.59
CA ILE A 42 -7.59 6.47 4.21
C ILE A 42 -8.49 5.36 3.64
N TYR A 43 -8.06 4.84 2.50
CA TYR A 43 -8.58 3.62 1.88
C TYR A 43 -7.61 2.48 2.14
N ILE A 44 -8.15 1.33 2.55
CA ILE A 44 -7.40 0.09 2.73
C ILE A 44 -8.16 -0.96 1.95
N ASP A 45 -7.61 -1.36 0.80
CA ASP A 45 -8.28 -2.28 -0.12
C ASP A 45 -7.56 -3.62 -0.11
N ASN A 46 -8.31 -4.70 0.04
CA ASN A 46 -7.81 -6.06 -0.10
C ASN A 46 -7.65 -6.39 -1.59
N LEU A 47 -6.39 -6.51 -2.01
CA LEU A 47 -5.98 -6.81 -3.37
C LEU A 47 -5.25 -8.16 -3.48
N VAL A 48 -5.38 -9.04 -2.49
CA VAL A 48 -4.70 -10.35 -2.48
C VAL A 48 -5.04 -11.16 -3.73
N GLU A 49 -6.33 -11.28 -4.07
CA GLU A 49 -6.79 -12.04 -5.24
C GLU A 49 -6.28 -11.41 -6.55
N GLU A 50 -6.35 -10.08 -6.67
CA GLU A 50 -5.84 -9.36 -7.84
C GLU A 50 -4.33 -9.54 -7.99
N PHE A 51 -3.60 -9.48 -6.88
CA PHE A 51 -2.15 -9.67 -6.87
C PHE A 51 -1.76 -11.08 -7.30
N VAL A 52 -2.43 -12.11 -6.77
CA VAL A 52 -2.19 -13.51 -7.12
C VAL A 52 -2.49 -13.76 -8.59
N THR A 53 -3.70 -13.41 -9.04
CA THR A 53 -4.18 -13.77 -10.37
C THR A 53 -3.58 -12.91 -11.48
N GLY A 54 -3.39 -11.62 -11.21
CA GLY A 54 -2.91 -10.63 -12.18
C GLY A 54 -1.40 -10.51 -12.27
N TYR A 55 -0.65 -10.88 -11.22
CA TYR A 55 0.80 -10.66 -11.16
C TYR A 55 1.57 -11.94 -10.87
N ILE A 56 1.24 -12.67 -9.80
CA ILE A 56 2.00 -13.88 -9.41
C ILE A 56 1.84 -14.99 -10.45
N TYR A 57 0.61 -15.32 -10.86
CA TYR A 57 0.38 -16.41 -11.81
C TYR A 57 1.05 -16.17 -13.18
N PRO A 58 0.99 -14.97 -13.79
CA PRO A 58 1.74 -14.69 -15.01
C PRO A 58 3.26 -14.84 -14.84
N VAL A 59 3.83 -14.34 -13.74
CA VAL A 59 5.27 -14.45 -13.44
C VAL A 59 5.68 -15.92 -13.26
N LEU A 60 4.87 -16.70 -12.56
CA LEU A 60 5.09 -18.13 -12.37
C LEU A 60 5.04 -18.89 -13.72
N LYS A 61 4.05 -18.60 -14.56
CA LYS A 61 3.94 -19.18 -15.92
C LYS A 61 5.13 -18.84 -16.80
N ALA A 62 5.71 -17.65 -16.64
CA ALA A 62 6.90 -17.23 -17.37
C ALA A 62 8.19 -17.91 -16.88
N GLY A 63 8.17 -18.58 -15.72
CA GLY A 63 9.36 -19.17 -15.09
C GLY A 63 10.41 -18.12 -14.74
N ALA A 64 9.97 -16.90 -14.41
CA ALA A 64 10.87 -15.78 -14.16
C ALA A 64 11.62 -15.97 -12.82
N VAL A 65 12.95 -16.02 -12.92
CA VAL A 65 13.87 -16.05 -11.78
C VAL A 65 14.85 -14.92 -11.95
N TYR A 66 14.89 -14.00 -10.99
CA TYR A 66 15.85 -12.91 -11.01
C TYR A 66 17.27 -13.46 -10.82
N GLU A 67 18.22 -12.97 -11.61
CA GLU A 67 19.64 -13.37 -11.62
C GLU A 67 19.98 -14.84 -11.88
N LYS A 68 19.01 -15.76 -11.92
CA LYS A 68 19.20 -17.21 -12.17
C LYS A 68 20.39 -17.83 -11.40
N LYS A 69 20.71 -17.28 -10.23
CA LYS A 69 21.71 -17.83 -9.32
C LYS A 69 21.11 -18.89 -8.41
#